data_AF-A0A955RXD2-F1
#
_entry.id   AF-A0A955RXD2-F1
#
_cell.length_a   1.000
_cell.length_b   1.000
_cell.length_c   1.000
_cell.angle_alpha   90.00
_cell.angle_beta   90.00
_cell.angle_gamma   90.00
#
_symmetry.space_group_name_H-M   'P 1'
#
loop_
_entity.id
_entity.type
_entity.pdbx_description
1 polymer ?
#
loop_
_entity_poly.entity_id
_entity_poly.type
_entity_poly.pdbx_seq_one_letter_code
_entity_poly.pdbx_strand_id
1 'polypeptide(L)'
;MLYKKISQKDGFTLVELLVVVLLIAILSIIALLIINPRNQREKIYDIQRKREIEQLRVIYEQFYATNLRYPYDSEVCYDTPVDNGDGSCSCSLCGLESDPGTFSDILQRLYCDPQHPVREYIYQYDCASATPGWYKIYASLIEEPGGRSQYACNYGVTNLLTTDLDPYPNACYTGSEEAGPTGAPTGAPTIPPPLPSNTPAPTNTPTPTPGPQCPPAGPNYCHQGGICNICGTVANCQTPGSCDNPNVLYLDSACANACTP
;
A
#
# COMPACT_ATOMS: atom_id res chain seq x y z
N MET A 1 -2.26 71.94 -46.53
CA MET A 1 -1.73 70.91 -45.61
C MET A 1 -2.73 70.76 -44.47
N LEU A 2 -3.42 69.62 -44.40
CA LEU A 2 -4.40 69.31 -43.35
C LEU A 2 -3.66 68.88 -42.07
N TYR A 3 -3.83 69.64 -40.99
CA TYR A 3 -3.26 69.34 -39.68
C TYR A 3 -4.01 68.16 -39.05
N LYS A 4 -3.34 67.00 -39.00
CA LYS A 4 -3.85 65.78 -38.37
C LYS A 4 -3.75 65.92 -36.86
N LYS A 5 -4.90 66.08 -36.19
CA LYS A 5 -5.02 66.12 -34.72
C LYS A 5 -4.62 64.77 -34.14
N ILE A 6 -3.45 64.69 -33.49
CA ILE A 6 -3.01 63.51 -32.77
C ILE A 6 -3.87 63.39 -31.51
N SER A 7 -4.70 62.35 -31.43
CA SER A 7 -5.48 62.03 -30.23
C SER A 7 -4.51 61.53 -29.16
N GLN A 8 -4.37 62.29 -28.07
CA GLN A 8 -3.69 61.83 -26.87
C GLN A 8 -4.44 60.58 -26.39
N LYS A 9 -3.74 59.44 -26.34
CA LYS A 9 -4.25 58.25 -25.66
C LYS A 9 -3.96 58.45 -24.19
N ASP A 10 -4.98 58.34 -23.35
CA ASP A 10 -4.83 58.46 -21.90
C ASP A 10 -3.76 57.46 -21.42
N GLY A 11 -2.69 58.00 -20.87
CA GLY A 11 -1.56 57.23 -20.34
C GLY A 11 -1.88 56.69 -18.95
N PHE A 12 -1.37 55.50 -18.66
CA PHE A 12 -1.51 54.87 -17.35
C PHE A 12 -0.92 55.76 -16.25
N THR A 13 -1.65 55.97 -15.15
CA THR A 13 -1.13 56.76 -14.05
C THR A 13 -0.13 55.94 -13.23
N LEU A 14 0.88 56.60 -12.66
CA LEU A 14 1.88 55.94 -11.80
C LEU A 14 1.21 55.25 -10.60
N VAL A 15 0.17 55.89 -10.05
CA VAL A 15 -0.62 55.36 -8.93
C VAL A 15 -1.33 54.06 -9.32
N GLU A 16 -1.90 53.99 -10.53
CA GLU A 16 -2.63 52.82 -11.00
C GLU A 16 -1.69 51.63 -11.21
N LEU A 17 -0.48 51.86 -11.72
CA LEU A 17 0.53 50.81 -11.84
C LEU A 17 1.00 50.33 -10.46
N LEU A 18 1.14 51.25 -9.50
CA LEU A 18 1.55 50.94 -8.13
C LEU A 18 0.51 50.07 -7.39
N VAL A 19 -0.78 50.37 -7.55
CA VAL A 19 -1.86 49.58 -6.95
C VAL A 19 -1.92 48.17 -7.56
N VAL A 20 -1.70 48.04 -8.87
CA VAL A 20 -1.73 46.74 -9.54
C VAL A 20 -0.60 45.82 -9.07
N VAL A 21 0.64 46.32 -8.96
CA VAL A 21 1.76 45.50 -8.48
C VAL A 21 1.57 45.10 -7.01
N LEU A 22 0.99 45.98 -6.19
CA LEU A 22 0.64 45.68 -4.80
C LEU A 22 -0.44 44.58 -4.72
N LEU A 23 -1.47 44.66 -5.55
CA LEU A 23 -2.51 43.63 -5.63
C LEU A 23 -1.96 42.28 -6.09
N ILE A 24 -1.12 42.26 -7.13
CA ILE A 24 -0.49 41.03 -7.62
C ILE A 24 0.37 40.40 -6.53
N ALA A 25 1.15 41.20 -5.78
CA ALA A 25 1.97 40.70 -4.68
C ALA A 25 1.12 40.02 -3.60
N ILE A 26 -0.01 40.62 -3.19
CA ILE A 26 -0.90 40.05 -2.17
C ILE A 26 -1.55 38.76 -2.67
N LEU A 27 -2.10 38.76 -3.89
CA LEU A 27 -2.75 37.58 -4.47
C LEU A 27 -1.78 36.41 -4.66
N SER A 28 -0.52 36.69 -5.03
CA SER A 28 0.51 35.65 -5.21
C SER A 28 0.83 34.91 -3.90
N ILE A 29 0.91 35.65 -2.78
CA ILE A 29 1.17 35.04 -1.46
C ILE A 29 -0.01 34.14 -1.05
N ILE A 30 -1.24 34.62 -1.22
CA ILE A 30 -2.44 33.84 -0.87
C ILE A 30 -2.53 32.56 -1.72
N ALA A 31 -2.23 32.64 -3.01
CA ALA A 31 -2.27 31.49 -3.91
C ALA A 31 -1.29 30.38 -3.48
N LEU A 32 -0.08 30.74 -3.03
CA LEU A 32 0.91 29.77 -2.55
C LEU A 32 0.53 29.10 -1.22
N LEU A 33 -0.28 29.77 -0.39
CA LEU A 33 -0.77 29.19 0.87
C LEU A 33 -1.90 28.17 0.65
N ILE A 34 -2.68 28.32 -0.43
CA ILE A 34 -3.81 27.44 -0.73
C ILE A 34 -3.33 26.15 -1.41
N ILE A 35 -2.35 26.26 -2.30
CA ILE A 35 -1.79 25.10 -2.99
C ILE A 35 -0.76 24.48 -2.06
N ASN A 36 -1.02 23.27 -1.57
CA ASN A 36 0.01 22.42 -0.96
C ASN A 36 0.69 21.61 -2.07
N PRO A 37 1.72 22.13 -2.77
CA PRO A 37 2.32 21.45 -3.92
C PRO A 37 2.92 20.11 -3.54
N ARG A 38 3.31 19.93 -2.28
CA ARG A 38 3.87 18.68 -1.76
C ARG A 38 2.90 17.52 -1.89
N ASN A 39 1.70 17.64 -1.33
CA ASN A 39 0.69 16.58 -1.31
C ASN A 39 0.24 16.20 -2.74
N GLN A 40 0.13 17.18 -3.63
CA GLN A 40 -0.22 16.91 -5.04
C GLN A 40 0.84 16.06 -5.76
N ARG A 41 2.13 16.23 -5.44
CA ARG A 41 3.20 15.42 -6.02
C ARG A 41 3.17 13.98 -5.49
N GLU A 42 2.93 13.79 -4.20
CA GLU A 42 2.83 12.46 -3.62
C GLU A 42 1.67 11.65 -4.23
N LYS A 43 0.50 12.29 -4.46
CA LYS A 43 -0.61 11.67 -5.20
C LYS A 43 -0.22 11.23 -6.61
N ILE A 44 0.53 12.06 -7.33
CA ILE A 44 0.98 11.74 -8.69
C ILE A 44 1.91 10.51 -8.66
N TYR A 45 2.81 10.44 -7.67
CA TYR A 45 3.69 9.29 -7.49
C TYR A 45 2.91 8.03 -7.18
N ASP A 46 1.90 8.08 -6.30
CA ASP A 46 1.07 6.92 -5.99
C ASP A 46 0.28 6.41 -7.21
N ILE A 47 -0.26 7.32 -8.03
CA ILE A 47 -0.91 6.96 -9.30
C ILE A 47 0.10 6.26 -10.23
N GLN A 48 1.32 6.78 -10.30
CA GLN A 48 2.38 6.21 -11.12
C GLN A 48 2.76 4.79 -10.64
N ARG A 49 2.95 4.60 -9.33
CA ARG A 49 3.24 3.29 -8.72
C ARG A 49 2.18 2.25 -9.03
N LYS A 50 0.91 2.59 -8.82
CA LYS A 50 -0.22 1.70 -9.11
C LYS A 50 -0.22 1.27 -10.58
N ARG A 51 -0.06 2.23 -11.50
CA ARG A 51 -0.02 1.96 -12.94
C ARG A 51 1.15 1.05 -13.32
N GLU A 52 2.34 1.34 -12.82
CA GLU A 52 3.56 0.59 -13.15
C GLU A 52 3.51 -0.84 -12.62
N ILE A 53 3.05 -1.05 -11.38
CA ILE A 53 2.88 -2.39 -10.83
C ILE A 53 1.83 -3.20 -11.59
N GLU A 54 0.71 -2.59 -11.99
CA GLU A 54 -0.28 -3.26 -12.84
C GLU A 54 0.29 -3.62 -14.22
N GLN A 55 1.18 -2.80 -14.77
CA GLN A 55 1.90 -3.15 -16.00
C GLN A 55 2.86 -4.32 -15.77
N LEU A 56 3.56 -4.35 -14.63
CA LEU A 56 4.43 -5.48 -14.27
C LEU A 56 3.65 -6.79 -14.17
N ARG A 57 2.43 -6.80 -13.62
CA ARG A 57 1.57 -8.01 -13.62
C ARG A 57 1.47 -8.60 -15.02
N VAL A 58 1.09 -7.79 -16.01
CA VAL A 58 0.92 -8.25 -17.40
C VAL A 58 2.25 -8.76 -17.99
N ILE A 59 3.35 -8.06 -17.72
CA ILE A 59 4.69 -8.42 -18.22
C ILE A 59 5.14 -9.77 -17.62
N TYR A 60 4.92 -9.98 -16.33
CA TYR A 60 5.30 -11.21 -15.64
C TYR A 60 4.46 -12.40 -16.12
N GLU A 61 3.16 -12.22 -16.37
CA GLU A 61 2.35 -13.28 -16.98
C GLU A 61 2.81 -13.64 -18.40
N GLN A 62 3.17 -12.62 -19.20
CA GLN A 62 3.71 -12.86 -20.54
C GLN A 62 5.06 -13.58 -20.48
N PHE A 63 5.92 -13.22 -19.53
CA PHE A 63 7.19 -13.90 -19.31
C PHE A 63 6.95 -15.38 -18.95
N TYR A 64 6.01 -15.65 -18.04
CA TYR A 64 5.63 -17.01 -17.66
C TYR A 64 5.12 -17.82 -18.84
N ALA A 65 4.31 -17.22 -19.73
CA ALA A 65 3.78 -17.90 -20.91
C ALA A 65 4.90 -18.42 -21.86
N THR A 66 6.06 -17.77 -21.88
CA THR A 66 7.22 -18.18 -22.68
C THR A 66 8.19 -19.08 -21.92
N ASN A 67 8.33 -18.87 -20.61
CA ASN A 67 9.39 -19.46 -19.80
C ASN A 67 8.94 -20.59 -18.87
N LEU A 68 7.63 -20.74 -18.67
CA LEU A 68 6.99 -21.67 -17.72
C LEU A 68 7.50 -21.51 -16.28
N ARG A 69 7.98 -20.32 -15.93
CA ARG A 69 8.41 -19.88 -14.60
C ARG A 69 8.35 -18.36 -14.51
N TYR A 70 8.34 -17.82 -13.31
CA TYR A 70 8.62 -16.41 -13.08
C TYR A 70 10.14 -16.15 -12.97
N PRO A 71 10.59 -14.90 -13.16
CA PRO A 71 12.01 -14.56 -13.16
C PRO A 71 12.72 -14.90 -11.84
N TYR A 72 14.01 -15.22 -11.94
CA TYR A 72 14.90 -15.29 -10.78
C TYR A 72 15.37 -13.89 -10.39
N ASP A 73 16.00 -13.79 -9.22
CA ASP A 73 16.59 -12.55 -8.76
C ASP A 73 17.63 -11.96 -9.72
N SER A 74 18.51 -12.80 -10.27
CA SER A 74 19.54 -12.36 -11.22
C SER A 74 18.96 -11.76 -12.52
N GLU A 75 17.68 -11.97 -12.79
CA GLU A 75 16.99 -11.49 -13.99
C GLU A 75 16.28 -10.15 -13.76
N VAL A 76 15.95 -9.77 -12.52
CA VAL A 76 15.11 -8.58 -12.25
C VAL A 76 15.56 -7.71 -11.06
N CYS A 77 16.26 -8.28 -10.09
CA CYS A 77 16.74 -7.57 -8.92
C CYS A 77 18.04 -6.81 -9.23
N TYR A 78 18.26 -5.69 -8.55
CA TYR A 78 19.55 -4.99 -8.58
C TYR A 78 20.39 -5.22 -7.31
N ASP A 79 19.75 -5.66 -6.23
CA ASP A 79 20.35 -5.92 -4.93
C ASP A 79 20.42 -7.43 -4.63
N THR A 80 21.04 -7.78 -3.50
CA THR A 80 21.14 -9.17 -3.04
C THR A 80 19.83 -9.61 -2.41
N PRO A 81 19.22 -10.73 -2.85
CA PRO A 81 17.98 -11.21 -2.24
C PRO A 81 18.13 -11.54 -0.77
N VAL A 82 17.09 -11.24 -0.01
CA VAL A 82 16.92 -11.58 1.41
C VAL A 82 15.99 -12.78 1.53
N ASP A 83 16.45 -13.84 2.20
CA ASP A 83 15.62 -15.00 2.55
C ASP A 83 14.69 -14.63 3.72
N ASN A 84 13.38 -14.82 3.53
CA ASN A 84 12.37 -14.50 4.53
C ASN A 84 12.15 -15.64 5.56
N GLY A 85 12.87 -16.76 5.43
CA GLY A 85 12.85 -17.89 6.37
C GLY A 85 11.68 -18.86 6.19
N ASP A 86 10.88 -18.68 5.14
CA ASP A 86 9.71 -19.50 4.77
C ASP A 86 9.85 -20.15 3.38
N GLY A 87 11.04 -20.07 2.78
CA GLY A 87 11.30 -20.50 1.41
C GLY A 87 10.98 -19.45 0.35
N SER A 88 10.56 -18.24 0.75
CA SER A 88 10.48 -17.08 -0.12
C SER A 88 11.68 -16.15 0.04
N CYS A 89 12.06 -15.50 -1.04
CA CYS A 89 13.08 -14.46 -1.03
C CYS A 89 12.48 -13.15 -1.52
N SER A 90 13.00 -12.03 -1.01
CA SER A 90 12.64 -10.68 -1.40
C SER A 90 13.86 -9.89 -1.90
N CYS A 91 13.65 -8.98 -2.84
CA CYS A 91 14.68 -8.10 -3.38
C CYS A 91 14.05 -6.82 -3.92
N SER A 92 14.85 -5.85 -4.32
CA SER A 92 14.41 -4.59 -4.89
C SER A 92 14.55 -4.54 -6.43
N LEU A 93 13.54 -3.92 -7.07
CA LEU A 93 13.47 -3.71 -8.52
C LEU A 93 13.74 -2.24 -8.87
N CYS A 94 14.69 -2.00 -9.78
CA CYS A 94 14.83 -0.71 -10.44
C CYS A 94 15.70 -0.82 -11.71
N GLY A 95 15.10 -0.59 -12.88
CA GLY A 95 15.80 -0.57 -14.18
C GLY A 95 16.78 0.60 -14.39
N LEU A 96 16.91 1.53 -13.44
CA LEU A 96 17.99 2.53 -13.44
C LEU A 96 19.26 2.01 -12.78
N GLU A 97 19.15 1.05 -11.86
CA GLU A 97 20.30 0.42 -11.17
C GLU A 97 20.79 -0.81 -11.92
N SER A 98 19.86 -1.71 -12.27
CA SER A 98 20.14 -2.93 -13.03
C SER A 98 18.99 -3.23 -13.97
N ASP A 99 19.30 -3.47 -15.24
CA ASP A 99 18.35 -3.99 -16.22
C ASP A 99 19.03 -5.05 -17.09
N PRO A 100 18.92 -6.33 -16.71
CA PRO A 100 19.50 -7.43 -17.47
C PRO A 100 18.88 -7.63 -18.86
N GLY A 101 17.80 -6.91 -19.20
CA GLY A 101 17.08 -7.08 -20.45
C GLY A 101 16.08 -8.24 -20.44
N THR A 102 15.76 -8.80 -19.28
CA THR A 102 14.81 -9.92 -19.09
C THR A 102 13.45 -9.67 -19.75
N PHE A 103 13.01 -8.42 -19.80
CA PHE A 103 11.75 -8.02 -20.41
C PHE A 103 11.91 -7.23 -21.71
N SER A 104 13.08 -7.23 -22.35
CA SER A 104 13.38 -6.34 -23.50
C SER A 104 12.39 -6.46 -24.67
N ASP A 105 11.74 -7.61 -24.81
CA ASP A 105 10.74 -7.85 -25.86
C ASP A 105 9.41 -7.12 -25.63
N ILE A 106 9.13 -6.73 -24.38
CA ILE A 106 7.84 -6.16 -23.95
C ILE A 106 8.04 -4.76 -23.36
N LEU A 107 9.13 -4.56 -22.64
CA LEU A 107 9.43 -3.37 -21.88
C LEU A 107 10.88 -2.93 -22.18
N GLN A 108 11.03 -1.67 -22.62
CA GLN A 108 12.34 -1.10 -22.95
C GLN A 108 13.27 -0.95 -21.74
N ARG A 109 12.68 -0.71 -20.56
CA ARG A 109 13.40 -0.60 -19.31
C ARG A 109 12.53 -0.98 -18.13
N LEU A 110 13.05 -1.77 -17.20
CA LEU A 110 12.35 -2.10 -15.96
C LEU A 110 11.98 -0.83 -15.16
N TYR A 111 10.77 -0.79 -14.61
CA TYR A 111 10.32 0.38 -13.83
C TYR A 111 11.14 0.55 -12.54
N CYS A 112 11.18 1.77 -12.03
CA CYS A 112 11.70 2.13 -10.72
C CYS A 112 10.64 2.95 -9.99
N ASP A 113 10.68 2.96 -8.66
CA ASP A 113 9.87 3.89 -7.89
C ASP A 113 10.18 5.34 -8.32
N PRO A 114 9.17 6.22 -8.47
CA PRO A 114 9.38 7.61 -8.84
C PRO A 114 10.25 8.41 -7.85
N GLN A 115 10.46 7.88 -6.65
CA GLN A 115 11.29 8.45 -5.58
C GLN A 115 12.53 7.60 -5.28
N HIS A 116 12.93 6.70 -6.17
CA HIS A 116 14.19 5.96 -6.05
C HIS A 116 15.38 6.91 -5.79
N PRO A 117 16.30 6.60 -4.84
CA PRO A 117 16.40 5.38 -4.01
C PRO A 117 15.72 5.49 -2.63
N VAL A 118 14.87 6.49 -2.41
CA VAL A 118 14.19 6.66 -1.10
C VAL A 118 13.08 5.63 -0.91
N ARG A 119 12.50 5.18 -2.02
CA ARG A 119 11.47 4.13 -2.09
C ARG A 119 11.81 3.22 -3.24
N GLU A 120 11.39 1.97 -3.11
CA GLU A 120 11.77 0.89 -4.01
C GLU A 120 10.56 -0.04 -4.21
N TYR A 121 10.48 -0.65 -5.39
CA TYR A 121 9.55 -1.75 -5.62
C TYR A 121 10.17 -3.03 -5.11
N ILE A 122 9.41 -3.80 -4.34
CA ILE A 122 9.88 -5.06 -3.78
C ILE A 122 9.32 -6.22 -4.58
N TYR A 123 10.19 -7.13 -4.98
CA TYR A 123 9.86 -8.39 -5.64
C TYR A 123 10.05 -9.53 -4.66
N GLN A 124 9.03 -10.38 -4.50
CA GLN A 124 9.09 -11.59 -3.71
C GLN A 124 8.75 -12.81 -4.58
N TYR A 125 9.50 -13.89 -4.39
CA TYR A 125 9.37 -15.10 -5.20
C TYR A 125 9.73 -16.34 -4.40
N ASP A 126 9.37 -17.51 -4.93
CA ASP A 126 9.79 -18.81 -4.40
C ASP A 126 11.25 -19.07 -4.74
N CYS A 127 12.14 -18.91 -3.76
CA CYS A 127 13.56 -19.23 -3.92
C CYS A 127 13.93 -20.61 -3.39
N ALA A 128 13.00 -21.33 -2.76
CA ALA A 128 13.18 -22.74 -2.41
C ALA A 128 13.02 -23.66 -3.63
N SER A 129 12.26 -23.22 -4.63
CA SER A 129 12.08 -23.91 -5.91
C SER A 129 13.13 -23.51 -6.94
N ALA A 130 13.61 -24.49 -7.72
CA ALA A 130 14.46 -24.22 -8.89
C ALA A 130 13.69 -23.56 -10.04
N THR A 131 12.35 -23.50 -9.98
CA THR A 131 11.49 -22.85 -10.96
C THR A 131 10.39 -22.09 -10.22
N PRO A 132 10.53 -20.77 -10.01
CA PRO A 132 9.55 -19.97 -9.29
C PRO A 132 8.19 -20.06 -9.96
N GLY A 133 7.22 -20.64 -9.24
CA GLY A 133 5.85 -20.83 -9.73
C GLY A 133 4.91 -19.68 -9.36
N TRP A 134 5.38 -18.74 -8.55
CA TRP A 134 4.62 -17.57 -8.14
C TRP A 134 5.52 -16.36 -7.92
N TYR A 135 4.90 -15.18 -7.93
CA TYR A 135 5.55 -13.93 -7.55
C TYR A 135 4.61 -13.02 -6.77
N LYS A 136 5.18 -12.08 -6.02
CA LYS A 136 4.50 -10.90 -5.49
C LYS A 136 5.35 -9.67 -5.80
N ILE A 137 4.74 -8.58 -6.25
CA ILE A 137 5.40 -7.29 -6.46
C ILE A 137 4.67 -6.24 -5.65
N TYR A 138 5.42 -5.42 -4.94
CA TYR A 138 4.92 -4.48 -3.97
C TYR A 138 5.43 -3.04 -4.18
N ALA A 139 4.60 -2.06 -3.85
CA ALA A 139 4.96 -0.65 -3.69
C ALA A 139 4.46 -0.12 -2.35
N SER A 140 5.20 0.87 -1.84
CA SER A 140 4.73 1.72 -0.74
C SER A 140 4.14 3.01 -1.30
N LEU A 141 2.87 3.26 -1.00
CA LEU A 141 2.14 4.49 -1.31
C LEU A 141 2.24 5.49 -0.15
N ILE A 142 1.87 6.74 -0.38
CA ILE A 142 2.08 7.85 0.57
C ILE A 142 0.77 8.41 1.08
N GLU A 143 -0.24 8.50 0.24
CA GLU A 143 -1.53 9.10 0.57
C GLU A 143 -2.67 8.07 0.68
N GLU A 144 -2.36 6.85 1.12
CA GLU A 144 -3.42 5.99 1.64
C GLU A 144 -3.64 6.28 3.13
N PRO A 145 -4.90 6.28 3.57
CA PRO A 145 -5.20 6.73 4.90
C PRO A 145 -4.95 5.62 5.92
N GLY A 146 -3.77 5.67 6.53
CA GLY A 146 -3.34 4.69 7.53
C GLY A 146 -2.23 5.18 8.47
N GLY A 147 -1.91 6.48 8.44
CA GLY A 147 -0.85 7.04 9.28
C GLY A 147 0.57 6.81 8.73
N ARG A 148 1.51 7.55 9.30
CA ARG A 148 2.92 7.66 8.84
C ARG A 148 3.83 6.56 9.39
N SER A 149 3.27 5.38 9.68
CA SER A 149 4.05 4.26 10.19
C SER A 149 4.96 3.74 9.07
N GLN A 150 6.23 3.54 9.42
CA GLN A 150 7.35 3.29 8.52
C GLN A 150 7.13 2.19 7.47
N TYR A 151 7.54 2.51 6.23
CA TYR A 151 7.99 1.61 5.15
C TYR A 151 7.22 0.32 4.91
N ALA A 152 5.91 0.43 4.76
CA ALA A 152 5.15 -0.69 4.26
C ALA A 152 4.66 -0.59 2.85
N CYS A 153 4.87 -1.69 2.17
CA CYS A 153 4.18 -2.07 0.97
C CYS A 153 2.69 -2.23 1.26
N ASN A 154 1.88 -1.33 0.72
CA ASN A 154 0.43 -1.32 0.89
C ASN A 154 -0.31 -1.46 -0.45
N TYR A 155 0.42 -1.60 -1.55
CA TYR A 155 -0.12 -1.97 -2.85
C TYR A 155 0.73 -3.08 -3.45
N GLY A 156 0.10 -4.10 -4.03
CA GLY A 156 0.83 -5.18 -4.67
C GLY A 156 0.00 -5.99 -5.65
N VAL A 157 0.70 -6.78 -6.44
CA VAL A 157 0.14 -7.70 -7.44
C VAL A 157 0.85 -9.04 -7.34
N THR A 158 0.13 -10.11 -7.69
CA THR A 158 0.61 -11.49 -7.69
C THR A 158 -0.19 -12.29 -8.72
N ASN A 159 0.34 -13.45 -9.12
CA ASN A 159 -0.39 -14.48 -9.84
C ASN A 159 -1.17 -15.45 -8.93
N LEU A 160 -0.99 -15.34 -7.61
CA LEU A 160 -1.74 -16.08 -6.62
C LEU A 160 -3.13 -15.46 -6.38
N LEU A 161 -3.91 -16.01 -5.45
CA LEU A 161 -5.15 -15.36 -5.05
C LEU A 161 -4.82 -14.02 -4.38
N THR A 162 -5.67 -13.01 -4.54
CA THR A 162 -5.44 -11.69 -3.91
C THR A 162 -5.42 -11.75 -2.39
N THR A 163 -5.96 -12.82 -1.80
CA THR A 163 -5.88 -13.10 -0.36
C THR A 163 -4.49 -13.56 0.09
N ASP A 164 -3.64 -13.98 -0.84
CA ASP A 164 -2.26 -14.43 -0.60
C ASP A 164 -1.27 -13.25 -0.67
N LEU A 165 -1.72 -12.06 -1.05
CA LEU A 165 -0.98 -10.83 -0.82
C LEU A 165 -1.01 -10.56 0.68
N ASP A 166 0.13 -10.72 1.33
CA ASP A 166 0.26 -10.42 2.76
C ASP A 166 -0.18 -8.97 3.02
N PRO A 167 -1.26 -8.75 3.80
CA PRO A 167 -1.56 -7.42 4.28
C PRO A 167 -0.49 -7.02 5.28
N TYR A 168 -0.04 -5.77 5.20
CA TYR A 168 0.86 -5.08 6.14
C TYR A 168 0.84 -5.68 7.58
N PRO A 169 2.00 -6.00 8.24
CA PRO A 169 3.35 -5.46 8.03
C PRO A 169 4.50 -6.43 7.66
N ASN A 170 4.24 -7.68 7.31
CA ASN A 170 5.28 -8.70 7.19
C ASN A 170 6.10 -8.69 5.88
N ALA A 171 5.74 -7.90 4.86
CA ALA A 171 6.39 -7.99 3.54
C ALA A 171 7.50 -6.95 3.27
N CYS A 172 7.63 -5.89 4.07
CA CYS A 172 8.61 -4.81 3.82
C CYS A 172 9.15 -4.25 5.16
N TYR A 173 10.31 -4.74 5.60
CA TYR A 173 11.14 -4.11 6.61
C TYR A 173 12.55 -3.94 6.05
N THR A 174 13.03 -2.70 5.94
CA THR A 174 14.47 -2.40 5.85
C THR A 174 14.85 -1.51 7.02
N GLY A 175 15.28 -2.14 8.12
CA GLY A 175 15.73 -1.43 9.30
C GLY A 175 16.04 -2.38 10.44
N SER A 176 17.31 -2.79 10.55
CA SER A 176 17.85 -3.38 11.77
C SER A 176 17.91 -2.31 12.85
N GLU A 177 17.01 -2.34 13.83
CA GLU A 177 17.28 -1.70 15.12
C GLU A 177 18.09 -2.67 15.98
N GLU A 178 19.34 -2.30 16.20
CA GLU A 178 20.28 -2.95 17.12
C GLU A 178 19.72 -3.03 18.55
N ALA A 179 20.18 -4.07 19.24
CA ALA A 179 19.83 -4.44 20.59
C ALA A 179 19.90 -3.30 21.63
N GLY A 180 18.90 -3.26 22.52
CA GLY A 180 18.96 -2.64 23.84
C GLY A 180 18.40 -3.60 24.90
N PRO A 181 19.09 -3.86 26.03
CA PRO A 181 18.80 -5.01 26.88
C PRO A 181 17.84 -4.65 28.02
N THR A 182 16.72 -5.35 28.13
CA THR A 182 15.95 -5.52 29.38
C THR A 182 15.07 -6.75 29.14
N GLY A 183 15.21 -7.90 29.79
CA GLY A 183 15.40 -8.19 31.20
C GLY A 183 14.41 -9.32 31.51
N ALA A 184 14.92 -10.47 31.98
CA ALA A 184 14.10 -11.62 32.38
C ALA A 184 13.10 -11.23 33.50
N PRO A 185 11.96 -11.96 33.61
CA PRO A 185 11.88 -13.04 34.60
C PRO A 185 11.14 -14.27 34.05
N THR A 186 11.67 -15.50 34.16
CA THR A 186 11.55 -16.46 35.28
C THR A 186 10.10 -16.79 35.69
N GLY A 187 9.67 -18.04 35.43
CA GLY A 187 8.57 -18.69 36.17
C GLY A 187 7.71 -19.68 35.39
N ALA A 188 8.15 -20.94 35.27
CA ALA A 188 7.24 -22.10 35.19
C ALA A 188 6.76 -22.46 36.61
N PRO A 189 5.61 -23.15 36.87
CA PRO A 189 5.54 -24.61 36.63
C PRO A 189 4.13 -25.30 36.45
N THR A 190 4.14 -26.49 35.80
CA THR A 190 3.37 -27.76 36.01
C THR A 190 1.81 -27.92 35.92
N ILE A 191 1.42 -29.08 35.33
CA ILE A 191 0.08 -29.70 35.12
C ILE A 191 -0.17 -30.83 36.18
N PRO A 192 -1.41 -31.28 36.55
CA PRO A 192 -2.11 -32.45 35.91
C PRO A 192 -3.70 -32.46 35.94
N PRO A 193 -4.42 -33.42 35.26
CA PRO A 193 -5.91 -33.63 35.22
C PRO A 193 -6.40 -34.80 36.16
N PRO A 194 -7.66 -35.40 36.17
CA PRO A 194 -8.90 -35.31 35.32
C PRO A 194 -10.35 -35.43 35.98
N LEU A 195 -11.45 -35.28 35.18
CA LEU A 195 -12.88 -35.84 35.11
C LEU A 195 -13.82 -36.05 36.36
N PRO A 196 -15.18 -36.34 36.30
CA PRO A 196 -16.30 -36.18 35.31
C PRO A 196 -17.62 -35.47 35.80
N SER A 197 -18.47 -35.12 34.80
CA SER A 197 -19.97 -35.09 34.69
C SER A 197 -20.92 -34.86 35.88
N ASN A 198 -21.90 -33.93 35.73
CA ASN A 198 -23.36 -34.21 35.73
C ASN A 198 -24.23 -32.94 35.52
N THR A 199 -25.20 -33.03 34.60
CA THR A 199 -26.31 -32.09 34.32
C THR A 199 -27.53 -32.45 35.21
N PRO A 200 -28.52 -31.55 35.50
CA PRO A 200 -29.62 -31.30 34.55
C PRO A 200 -30.23 -29.86 34.50
N ALA A 201 -30.73 -29.53 33.30
CA ALA A 201 -31.88 -28.68 32.90
C ALA A 201 -31.88 -27.13 33.09
N PRO A 202 -32.29 -26.37 32.05
CA PRO A 202 -32.22 -24.91 32.00
C PRO A 202 -33.46 -24.18 32.56
N THR A 203 -33.23 -23.03 33.18
CA THR A 203 -34.25 -22.00 33.45
C THR A 203 -34.23 -21.00 32.29
N ASN A 204 -35.40 -20.77 31.69
CA ASN A 204 -35.62 -19.81 30.61
C ASN A 204 -35.15 -18.40 31.02
N THR A 205 -34.15 -17.90 30.32
CA THR A 205 -33.67 -16.51 30.36
C THR A 205 -33.90 -15.92 28.96
N PRO A 206 -34.35 -14.66 28.84
CA PRO A 206 -34.74 -14.07 27.56
C PRO A 206 -33.66 -14.23 26.50
N THR A 207 -34.10 -14.65 25.31
CA THR A 207 -33.32 -14.74 24.08
C THR A 207 -32.47 -13.48 23.91
N PRO A 208 -31.12 -13.57 23.99
CA PRO A 208 -30.30 -12.52 23.41
C PRO A 208 -30.54 -12.57 21.90
N THR A 209 -30.84 -11.42 21.33
CA THR A 209 -30.72 -11.15 19.89
C THR A 209 -29.47 -11.86 19.36
N PRO A 210 -29.52 -12.58 18.23
CA PRO A 210 -28.33 -13.22 17.68
C PRO A 210 -27.25 -12.15 17.52
N GLY A 211 -26.16 -12.29 18.28
CA GLY A 211 -24.95 -11.54 18.01
C GLY A 211 -24.45 -11.89 16.61
N PRO A 212 -23.67 -11.00 15.98
CA PRO A 212 -23.18 -11.20 14.62
C PRO A 212 -22.50 -12.57 14.48
N GLN A 213 -23.05 -13.42 13.59
CA GLN A 213 -22.52 -14.76 13.35
C GLN A 213 -21.33 -14.65 12.38
N CYS A 214 -20.13 -14.86 12.90
CA CYS A 214 -18.90 -14.98 12.10
C CYS A 214 -18.52 -16.45 11.94
N PRO A 215 -17.96 -16.87 10.79
CA PRO A 215 -17.41 -18.21 10.64
C PRO A 215 -16.19 -18.42 11.56
N PRO A 216 -15.92 -19.67 12.02
CA PRO A 216 -14.94 -19.98 13.06
C PRO A 216 -13.46 -19.86 12.64
N ALA A 217 -13.17 -19.67 11.36
CA ALA A 217 -11.88 -19.22 10.85
C ALA A 217 -12.09 -17.81 10.27
N GLY A 218 -11.55 -16.79 10.96
CA GLY A 218 -11.97 -15.41 10.78
C GLY A 218 -11.66 -14.84 9.38
N PRO A 219 -12.55 -14.02 8.79
CA PRO A 219 -12.27 -13.32 7.55
C PRO A 219 -11.44 -12.04 7.79
N ASN A 220 -10.60 -11.69 6.82
CA ASN A 220 -9.75 -10.49 6.85
C ASN A 220 -10.53 -9.17 6.65
N TYR A 221 -11.81 -9.24 6.29
CA TYR A 221 -12.62 -8.13 5.80
C TYR A 221 -13.87 -7.90 6.66
N CYS A 222 -14.30 -6.63 6.79
CA CYS A 222 -15.46 -6.22 7.57
C CYS A 222 -16.31 -5.16 6.85
N HIS A 223 -17.63 -5.26 7.02
CA HIS A 223 -18.61 -4.34 6.43
C HIS A 223 -19.10 -3.33 7.46
N GLN A 224 -18.78 -2.05 7.29
CA GLN A 224 -19.32 -0.98 8.14
C GLN A 224 -20.04 0.07 7.29
N GLY A 225 -21.33 0.29 7.53
CA GLY A 225 -22.11 1.32 6.82
C GLY A 225 -22.24 1.11 5.31
N GLY A 226 -22.15 -0.13 4.82
CA GLY A 226 -22.19 -0.48 3.40
C GLY A 226 -20.82 -0.48 2.69
N ILE A 227 -19.72 -0.30 3.43
CA ILE A 227 -18.35 -0.24 2.91
C ILE A 227 -17.54 -1.40 3.48
N CYS A 228 -16.69 -2.02 2.66
CA CYS A 228 -15.87 -3.17 3.01
C CYS A 228 -14.41 -2.73 3.28
N ASN A 229 -13.84 -3.09 4.44
CA ASN A 229 -12.48 -2.74 4.87
C ASN A 229 -11.72 -3.96 5.40
N ILE A 230 -10.38 -3.95 5.30
CA ILE A 230 -9.53 -4.99 5.93
C ILE A 230 -9.30 -4.63 7.40
N CYS A 231 -9.46 -5.60 8.28
CA CYS A 231 -9.21 -5.42 9.72
C CYS A 231 -8.35 -6.54 10.32
N GLY A 232 -8.00 -7.56 9.52
CA GLY A 232 -7.21 -8.72 9.91
C GLY A 232 -7.95 -9.69 10.84
N THR A 233 -8.35 -9.23 12.03
CA THR A 233 -9.08 -10.04 13.02
C THR A 233 -10.49 -9.51 13.27
N VAL A 234 -11.37 -10.40 13.72
CA VAL A 234 -12.75 -10.06 14.10
C VAL A 234 -12.79 -9.05 15.26
N ALA A 235 -11.83 -9.12 16.19
CA ALA A 235 -11.74 -8.18 17.31
C ALA A 235 -11.49 -6.73 16.85
N ASN A 236 -10.69 -6.57 15.78
CA ASN A 236 -10.41 -5.26 15.20
C ASN A 236 -11.63 -4.68 14.50
N CYS A 237 -12.52 -5.51 13.95
CA CYS A 237 -13.78 -5.06 13.38
C CYS A 237 -14.77 -4.47 14.38
N GLN A 238 -14.67 -4.90 15.64
CA GLN A 238 -15.52 -4.42 16.72
C GLN A 238 -14.97 -3.16 17.40
N THR A 239 -13.74 -2.74 17.05
CA THR A 239 -13.07 -1.61 17.68
C THR A 239 -13.02 -0.42 16.71
N PRO A 240 -13.75 0.69 16.99
CA PRO A 240 -13.75 1.86 16.13
C PRO A 240 -12.34 2.39 15.87
N GLY A 241 -11.95 2.49 14.59
CA GLY A 241 -10.61 2.96 14.17
C GLY A 241 -9.50 1.91 14.20
N SER A 242 -9.82 0.64 14.49
CA SER A 242 -8.87 -0.50 14.37
C SER A 242 -8.90 -1.17 13.00
N CYS A 243 -9.87 -0.79 12.17
CA CYS A 243 -9.87 -1.04 10.73
C CYS A 243 -9.34 0.21 10.01
N ASP A 244 -8.73 0.02 8.85
CA ASP A 244 -8.25 1.13 8.02
C ASP A 244 -9.34 2.18 7.81
N ASN A 245 -9.00 3.45 8.07
CA ASN A 245 -9.92 4.58 7.90
C ASN A 245 -9.19 5.79 7.27
N PRO A 246 -9.67 6.38 6.13
CA PRO A 246 -10.87 6.00 5.37
C PRO A 246 -10.68 5.05 4.16
N ASN A 247 -11.58 4.07 4.07
CA ASN A 247 -12.23 3.51 2.87
C ASN A 247 -11.36 3.33 1.60
N VAL A 248 -10.64 2.21 1.54
CA VAL A 248 -10.28 1.60 0.25
C VAL A 248 -11.48 0.77 -0.20
N LEU A 249 -12.10 1.11 -1.34
CA LEU A 249 -13.16 0.30 -1.94
C LEU A 249 -12.55 -0.96 -2.54
N TYR A 250 -12.63 -2.08 -1.83
CA TYR A 250 -12.37 -3.40 -2.40
C TYR A 250 -13.53 -3.79 -3.32
N LEU A 251 -13.24 -4.51 -4.42
CA LEU A 251 -14.29 -5.06 -5.29
C LEU A 251 -15.21 -5.99 -4.47
N ASP A 252 -16.52 -5.95 -4.73
CA ASP A 252 -17.55 -6.71 -3.98
C ASP A 252 -17.24 -8.21 -3.85
N SER A 253 -16.53 -8.79 -4.83
CA SER A 253 -16.10 -10.19 -4.79
C SER A 253 -15.11 -10.51 -3.68
N ALA A 254 -14.29 -9.55 -3.24
CA ALA A 254 -13.38 -9.69 -2.11
C ALA A 254 -14.11 -9.68 -0.75
N CYS A 255 -15.36 -9.22 -0.73
CA CYS A 255 -16.14 -8.97 0.49
C CYS A 255 -17.21 -10.04 0.75
N ALA A 256 -17.27 -11.09 -0.07
CA ALA A 256 -18.28 -12.16 0.02
C ALA A 256 -18.34 -12.87 1.38
N ASN A 257 -17.27 -12.79 2.18
CA ASN A 257 -17.16 -13.42 3.51
C ASN A 257 -16.89 -12.40 4.63
N ALA A 258 -17.12 -11.11 4.43
CA ALA A 258 -16.81 -10.09 5.43
C ALA A 258 -17.74 -10.17 6.65
N CYS A 259 -17.21 -9.91 7.85
CA CYS A 259 -18.05 -9.84 9.05
C CYS A 259 -18.89 -8.56 9.02
N THR A 260 -20.18 -8.66 9.35
CA THR A 260 -21.03 -7.51 9.66
C THR A 260 -21.00 -7.28 11.19
N PRO A 261 -20.81 -6.04 11.67
CA PRO A 261 -20.91 -5.71 13.09
C PRO A 261 -22.33 -5.92 13.63
#